data_AF-A0A562K1Q4-F1
#
_entry.id   AF-A0A562K1Q4-F1
#
_cell.length_a   1.000
_cell.length_b   1.000
_cell.length_c   1.000
_cell.angle_alpha   90.00
_cell.angle_beta   90.00
_cell.angle_gamma   90.00
#
_symmetry.space_group_name_H-M   'P 1'
#
loop_
_entity.id
_entity.type
_entity.pdbx_description
1 polymer ?
#
loop_
_entity_poly.entity_id
_entity_poly.type
_entity_poly.pdbx_seq_one_letter_code
_entity_poly.pdbx_strand_id
1 'polypeptide(L)' 'MKHSTIDFHKISQALNGTMEAIQGEGDSSAEALESLRNAQDELQQALSFSMSRIN' A
#
# COMPACT_ATOMS: atom_id res chain seq x y z
N MET A 1 21.24 -10.03 -13.21
CA MET A 1 20.80 -9.09 -12.15
C MET A 1 19.36 -9.42 -11.84
N LYS A 2 19.03 -9.88 -10.63
CA LYS A 2 17.65 -10.16 -10.23
C LYS A 2 16.93 -8.82 -10.21
N HIS A 3 16.11 -8.55 -11.22
CA HIS A 3 15.16 -7.46 -11.17
C HIS A 3 14.18 -7.81 -10.04
N SER A 4 14.48 -7.35 -8.82
CA SER A 4 13.45 -7.19 -7.80
C SER A 4 12.57 -6.05 -8.28
N THR A 5 11.70 -6.34 -9.26
CA THR A 5 10.57 -5.48 -9.57
C THR A 5 9.77 -5.39 -8.29
N ILE A 6 9.64 -4.18 -7.74
CA ILE A 6 8.75 -3.94 -6.63
C ILE A 6 7.35 -4.34 -7.12
N ASP A 7 6.82 -5.43 -6.56
CA ASP A 7 5.48 -5.93 -6.85
C ASP A 7 4.47 -5.04 -6.10
N PHE A 8 4.14 -3.89 -6.68
CA PHE A 8 3.16 -2.95 -6.12
C PHE A 8 1.80 -3.62 -5.86
N HIS A 9 1.47 -4.66 -6.63
CA HIS A 9 0.26 -5.46 -6.44
C HIS A 9 0.28 -6.24 -5.12
N LYS A 10 1.41 -6.87 -4.77
CA LYS A 10 1.56 -7.59 -3.49
C LYS A 10 1.51 -6.64 -2.30
N ILE A 11 2.13 -5.46 -2.43
CA ILE A 11 2.12 -4.44 -1.37
C ILE A 11 0.70 -3.90 -1.17
N SER A 12 -0.03 -3.62 -2.25
CA SER A 12 -1.44 -3.22 -2.18
C SER A 12 -2.33 -4.28 -1.53
N GLN A 13 -2.16 -5.56 -1.88
CA GLN A 13 -2.89 -6.66 -1.24
C GLN A 13 -2.58 -6.78 0.26
N ALA A 14 -1.31 -6.65 0.64
CA ALA A 14 -0.91 -6.70 2.05
C ALA A 14 -1.51 -5.53 2.85
N LEU A 15 -1.50 -4.31 2.29
CA LEU A 15 -2.10 -3.13 2.92
C LEU A 15 -3.61 -3.29 3.12
N ASN A 16 -4.33 -3.77 2.11
CA ASN A 16 -5.77 -4.02 2.22
C ASN A 16 -6.08 -5.12 3.24
N GLY A 17 -5.36 -6.25 3.19
CA GLY A 17 -5.54 -7.33 4.16
C GLY A 17 -5.26 -6.91 5.60
N THR A 18 -4.30 -6.00 5.80
CA THR A 18 -4.00 -5.45 7.13
C THR A 18 -5.12 -4.53 7.62
N MET A 19 -5.70 -3.69 6.75
CA MET A 19 -6.86 -2.88 7.11
C MET A 19 -8.08 -3.72 7.44
N GLU A 20 -8.35 -4.78 6.67
CA GLU A 20 -9.46 -5.70 6.94
C GLU A 20 -9.26 -6.45 8.25
N ALA A 21 -8.03 -6.88 8.56
CA ALA A 21 -7.70 -7.54 9.82
C ALA A 21 -7.92 -6.60 11.02
N ILE A 22 -7.41 -5.37 10.95
CA ILE A 22 -7.55 -4.36 12.02
C ILE A 22 -9.02 -3.98 12.23
N GLN A 23 -9.79 -3.78 11.14
CA GLN A 23 -11.23 -3.52 11.23
C GLN A 23 -12.02 -4.70 11.79
N GLY A 24 -11.63 -5.94 11.43
CA GLY A 24 -12.28 -7.16 11.89
C GLY A 24 -11.99 -7.54 13.34
N GLU A 25 -10.81 -7.17 13.86
CA GLU A 25 -10.40 -7.46 15.24
C GLU A 25 -11.01 -6.48 16.26
N GLY A 26 -11.72 -5.45 15.78
CA GLY A 26 -12.35 -4.42 16.62
C GLY A 26 -11.34 -3.39 17.16
N ASP A 27 -10.06 -3.55 16.87
CA ASP A 27 -9.00 -2.61 17.16
C ASP A 27 -9.07 -1.48 16.13
N SER A 28 -10.00 -0.53 16.33
CA SER A 28 -10.15 0.65 15.48
C SER A 28 -9.07 1.69 15.79
N SER A 29 -7.81 1.27 15.84
CA SER A 29 -6.66 2.15 16.03
C SER A 29 -6.60 3.14 14.88
N ALA A 30 -7.16 4.34 15.11
CA ALA A 30 -7.25 5.41 14.13
C ALA A 30 -5.88 5.76 13.52
N GLU A 31 -4.83 5.70 14.35
CA GLU A 31 -3.43 5.91 13.94
C GLU A 31 -2.92 4.83 12.98
N ALA A 32 -3.32 3.56 13.19
CA ALA A 32 -2.94 2.46 12.32
C ALA A 32 -3.66 2.54 10.97
N LEU A 33 -4.96 2.87 10.97
CA LEU A 33 -5.74 3.10 9.75
C LEU A 33 -5.24 4.31 8.96
N GLU A 34 -4.86 5.40 9.64
CA GLU A 34 -4.28 6.58 9.01
C GLU A 34 -2.92 6.26 8.37
N SER A 35 -2.06 5.52 9.09
CA SER A 35 -0.77 5.07 8.56
C SER A 35 -0.92 4.17 7.33
N LEU A 36 -1.88 3.24 7.36
CA LEU A 36 -2.17 2.36 6.21
C LEU A 36 -2.72 3.13 5.02
N ARG A 37 -3.53 4.16 5.27
CA ARG A 37 -4.06 5.04 4.22
C ARG A 37 -2.97 5.88 3.58
N ASN A 38 -2.06 6.45 4.37
CA ASN A 38 -0.90 7.16 3.86
C ASN A 38 0.01 6.25 3.03
N ALA A 39 0.24 5.01 3.48
CA ALA A 39 1.01 4.03 2.72
C ALA A 39 0.35 3.65 1.37
N GLN A 40 -0.99 3.64 1.28
CA GLN A 40 -1.68 3.48 -0.01
C GLN A 40 -1.49 4.68 -0.93
N ASP A 41 -1.54 5.90 -0.40
CA ASP A 41 -1.35 7.12 -1.19
C ASP A 41 0.08 7.20 -1.76
N GLU A 42 1.08 6.94 -0.93
CA GLU A 42 2.49 6.85 -1.37
C GLU A 42 2.71 5.77 -2.43
N LEU A 43 2.04 4.62 -2.29
CA LEU A 43 2.10 3.56 -3.29
C LEU A 43 1.49 4.01 -4.63
N GLN A 44 0.33 4.69 -4.60
CA GLN A 44 -0.30 5.24 -5.80
C GLN A 44 0.55 6.33 -6.46
N GLN A 45 1.18 7.19 -5.66
CA GLN A 45 2.12 8.20 -6.15
C GLN A 45 3.34 7.54 -6.79
N ALA A 46 3.96 6.56 -6.14
CA ALA A 46 5.11 5.83 -6.67
C ALA A 46 4.78 5.10 -7.99
N LEU A 47 3.59 4.50 -8.09
CA LEU A 47 3.07 3.91 -9.33
C LEU A 47 2.90 4.95 -10.43
N SER A 48 2.30 6.10 -10.08
CA SER A 48 2.09 7.21 -11.02
C SER A 48 3.43 7.76 -11.52
N PHE A 49 4.42 7.93 -10.65
CA PHE A 49 5.79 8.31 -11.04
C PHE A 49 6.47 7.26 -11.91
N SER A 50 6.31 5.97 -11.58
CA SER A 50 6.89 4.89 -12.36
C SER A 50 6.30 4.81 -13.76
N MET A 51 4.99 5.07 -13.93
CA MET A 51 4.35 5.12 -15.26
C MET A 51 4.65 6.43 -16.00
N SER A 52 4.71 7.56 -15.29
CA SER A 52 4.96 8.88 -15.89
C SER A 52 6.35 9.00 -16.52
N ARG A 53 7.34 8.22 -16.06
CA ARG A 53 8.68 8.17 -16.69
C ARG A 53 8.72 7.42 -18.03
N ILE A 54 7.61 6.83 -18.48
CA ILE A 54 7.52 6.07 -19.73
C ILE A 54 6.96 6.93 -20.89
N ASN A 55 6.59 8.19 -20.65
CA ASN A 55 6.06 9.10 -21.68
C ASN A 55 7.00 10.27 -22.02
#